data_AF-A0A936JW78-F1
#
_entry.id   AF-A0A936JW78-F1
#
_cell.length_a   1.000
_cell.length_b   1.000
_cell.length_c   1.000
_cell.angle_alpha   90.00
_cell.angle_beta   90.00
_cell.angle_gamma   90.00
#
_symmetry.space_group_name_H-M   'P 1'
#
loop_
_entity.id
_entity.type
_entity.pdbx_description
1 polymer ?
#
loop_
_entity_poly.entity_id
_entity_poly.type
_entity_poly.pdbx_seq_one_letter_code
_entity_poly.pdbx_strand_id
1 'polypeptide(L)'
;MACGENPKRVYGNERHSAPGTRMGNLAMQRKAFLDAQKLEEEWNRHRATEAKRIAEDNKAATAYAAEVENRKKQQAECKSDPFLPACVHWQETWDKPLAPPVPSPPSAPPPRDPAKETLIGAMHGKIMVHIHCYRADDMLAMLSLADEVGFTIRSFHHALEAYKIRDVLAKRNISVSTWADWWGFKMEAYDGIPENLALIQESGGVPILHTDSPEGIQRMNQEAAKALASGRHAGIAVTEEDAIRWITANPAWALGIEQRTGTLEVGKDADVVLWDRNPFSVYASAERVWIDGLTVHQKGKKRPPWSDFELGQDAGRETTLLPGGTP
;
A
#
# COMPACT_ATOMS: atom_id res chain seq x y z
N MET A 1 -1.36 -10.48 -2.80
CA MET A 1 -1.46 -11.60 -3.78
C MET A 1 -0.94 -12.88 -3.14
N ALA A 2 -1.26 -14.06 -3.67
CA ALA A 2 -0.84 -15.34 -3.09
C ALA A 2 -0.36 -16.34 -4.15
N CYS A 3 0.71 -17.06 -3.84
CA CYS A 3 1.35 -18.05 -4.71
C CYS A 3 1.08 -19.48 -4.21
N GLY A 4 1.57 -20.47 -4.97
CA GLY A 4 1.68 -21.83 -4.48
C GLY A 4 0.36 -22.61 -4.34
N GLU A 5 0.28 -23.45 -3.32
CA GLU A 5 -0.79 -24.42 -3.11
C GLU A 5 -2.04 -23.82 -2.47
N ASN A 6 -1.92 -22.69 -1.76
CA ASN A 6 -3.06 -22.11 -1.06
C ASN A 6 -4.18 -21.64 -2.03
N PRO A 7 -3.90 -20.86 -3.09
CA PRO A 7 -4.92 -20.54 -4.09
C PRO A 7 -5.42 -21.79 -4.83
N LYS A 8 -4.54 -22.76 -5.13
CA LYS A 8 -4.93 -24.03 -5.75
C LYS A 8 -5.97 -24.80 -4.93
N ARG A 9 -5.78 -24.88 -3.61
CA ARG A 9 -6.72 -25.57 -2.72
C ARG A 9 -8.06 -24.83 -2.67
N VAL A 10 -8.05 -23.52 -2.42
CA VAL A 10 -9.28 -22.72 -2.23
C VAL A 10 -10.09 -22.62 -3.52
N TYR A 11 -9.45 -22.36 -4.66
CA TYR A 11 -10.17 -22.17 -5.92
C TYR A 11 -10.31 -23.48 -6.69
N GLY A 12 -9.22 -24.21 -6.89
CA GLY A 12 -9.20 -25.45 -7.65
C GLY A 12 -9.96 -26.59 -6.96
N ASN A 13 -9.62 -26.89 -5.71
CA ASN A 13 -10.21 -28.05 -5.02
C ASN A 13 -11.57 -27.73 -4.42
N GLU A 14 -11.72 -26.61 -3.71
CA GLU A 14 -12.95 -26.29 -2.97
C GLU A 14 -14.02 -25.63 -3.85
N ARG A 15 -13.62 -24.77 -4.79
CA ARG A 15 -14.56 -24.01 -5.64
C ARG A 15 -14.64 -24.55 -7.07
N HIS A 16 -13.89 -25.60 -7.41
CA HIS A 16 -13.80 -26.14 -8.78
C HIS A 16 -13.59 -25.06 -9.86
N SER A 17 -12.79 -24.05 -9.53
CA SER A 17 -12.52 -22.88 -10.36
C SER A 17 -11.02 -22.64 -10.52
N ALA A 18 -10.62 -21.90 -11.56
CA ALA A 18 -9.22 -21.54 -11.70
C ALA A 18 -8.81 -20.57 -10.56
N PRO A 19 -7.57 -20.69 -10.04
CA PRO A 19 -6.50 -21.54 -10.53
C PRO A 19 -6.44 -22.90 -9.80
N GLY A 20 -6.25 -23.99 -10.55
CA GLY A 20 -6.03 -25.34 -10.00
C GLY A 20 -4.57 -25.81 -10.00
N THR A 21 -3.64 -24.96 -10.47
CA THR A 21 -2.21 -25.25 -10.58
C THR A 21 -1.39 -24.01 -10.25
N ARG A 22 -0.10 -24.19 -9.90
CA ARG A 22 0.83 -23.06 -9.64
C ARG A 22 0.98 -22.16 -10.88
N MET A 23 1.14 -22.77 -12.06
CA MET A 23 1.16 -22.03 -13.32
C MET A 23 -0.16 -21.29 -13.59
N GLY A 24 -1.29 -21.89 -13.21
CA GLY A 24 -2.59 -21.25 -13.25
C GLY A 24 -2.65 -20.00 -12.36
N ASN A 25 -2.09 -20.05 -11.14
CA ASN A 25 -2.04 -18.89 -10.25
C ASN A 25 -1.34 -17.72 -10.93
N LEU A 26 -0.13 -17.97 -11.47
CA LEU A 26 0.67 -16.95 -12.12
C LEU A 26 -0.02 -16.41 -13.37
N ALA A 27 -0.60 -17.29 -14.19
CA ALA A 27 -1.33 -16.90 -15.40
C ALA A 27 -2.52 -15.99 -15.10
N MET A 28 -3.29 -16.28 -14.03
CA MET A 28 -4.40 -15.41 -13.64
C MET A 28 -3.94 -14.07 -13.10
N GLN A 29 -2.86 -14.05 -12.31
CA GLN A 29 -2.29 -12.79 -11.81
C GLN A 29 -1.78 -11.94 -12.97
N ARG A 30 -1.04 -12.54 -13.92
CA ARG A 30 -0.62 -11.86 -15.15
C ARG A 30 -1.82 -11.29 -15.90
N LYS A 31 -2.85 -12.09 -16.14
CA LYS A 31 -4.08 -11.63 -16.81
C LYS A 31 -4.71 -10.44 -16.09
N ALA A 32 -4.79 -10.48 -14.76
CA ALA A 32 -5.38 -9.40 -13.97
C ALA A 32 -4.63 -8.07 -14.15
N PHE A 33 -3.29 -8.11 -14.19
CA PHE A 33 -2.48 -6.90 -14.48
C PHE A 33 -2.66 -6.41 -15.91
N LEU A 34 -2.70 -7.31 -16.90
CA LEU A 34 -2.94 -6.92 -18.30
C LEU A 34 -4.33 -6.29 -18.49
N ASP A 35 -5.35 -6.84 -17.83
CA ASP A 35 -6.70 -6.26 -17.84
C ASP A 35 -6.71 -4.87 -17.17
N ALA A 36 -5.90 -4.66 -16.12
CA ALA A 36 -5.75 -3.38 -15.45
C ALA A 36 -5.03 -2.34 -16.32
N GLN A 37 -3.96 -2.72 -17.02
CA GLN A 37 -3.31 -1.86 -18.01
C GLN A 37 -4.26 -1.43 -19.13
N LYS A 38 -5.08 -2.37 -19.64
CA LYS A 38 -6.10 -2.05 -20.65
C LYS A 38 -7.11 -1.02 -20.13
N LEU A 39 -7.59 -1.18 -18.89
CA LEU A 39 -8.49 -0.20 -18.28
C LEU A 39 -7.82 1.17 -18.16
N GLU A 40 -6.55 1.21 -17.75
CA GLU A 40 -5.78 2.46 -17.66
C GLU A 40 -5.65 3.15 -19.02
N GLU A 41 -5.35 2.40 -20.08
CA GLU A 41 -5.30 2.94 -21.43
C GLU A 41 -6.65 3.51 -21.90
N GLU A 42 -7.76 2.82 -21.58
CA GLU A 42 -9.11 3.32 -21.88
C GLU A 42 -9.37 4.65 -21.18
N TRP A 43 -9.00 4.77 -19.90
CA TRP A 43 -9.08 6.02 -19.15
C TRP A 43 -8.16 7.11 -19.68
N ASN A 44 -6.93 6.76 -20.10
CA ASN A 44 -6.00 7.69 -20.71
C ASN A 44 -6.54 8.25 -22.04
N ARG A 45 -7.12 7.38 -22.88
CA ARG A 45 -7.77 7.80 -24.13
C ARG A 45 -8.96 8.71 -23.86
N HIS A 46 -9.83 8.35 -22.90
CA HIS A 46 -10.96 9.19 -22.50
C HIS A 46 -10.52 10.58 -22.01
N ARG A 47 -9.54 10.63 -21.10
CA ARG A 47 -8.96 11.89 -20.61
C ARG A 47 -8.37 12.74 -21.73
N ALA A 48 -7.67 12.14 -22.69
CA ALA A 48 -7.10 12.87 -23.82
C ALA A 48 -8.19 13.43 -24.75
N THR A 49 -9.25 12.68 -25.00
CA THR A 49 -10.41 13.14 -25.78
C THR A 49 -11.13 14.29 -25.07
N GLU A 50 -11.40 14.16 -23.78
CA GLU A 50 -12.04 15.23 -23.00
C GLU A 50 -11.17 16.49 -22.93
N ALA A 51 -9.84 16.34 -22.77
CA ALA A 51 -8.92 17.48 -22.77
C ALA A 51 -8.96 18.26 -24.10
N LYS A 52 -9.04 17.55 -25.24
CA LYS A 52 -9.20 18.17 -26.56
C LYS A 52 -10.54 18.89 -26.69
N ARG A 53 -11.64 18.23 -26.31
CA ARG A 53 -12.98 18.82 -26.32
C ARG A 53 -13.04 20.11 -25.50
N ILE A 54 -12.53 20.07 -24.27
CA ILE A 54 -12.46 21.23 -23.37
C ILE A 54 -11.60 22.34 -23.99
N ALA A 55 -10.47 22.02 -24.61
CA ALA A 55 -9.62 23.01 -25.26
C ALA A 55 -10.33 23.68 -26.46
N GLU A 56 -11.08 22.92 -27.26
CA GLU A 56 -11.87 23.44 -28.37
C GLU A 56 -13.03 24.34 -27.89
N ASP A 57 -13.77 23.88 -26.87
CA ASP A 57 -14.84 24.67 -26.25
C ASP A 57 -14.29 25.98 -25.65
N ASN A 58 -13.14 25.93 -24.97
CA ASN A 58 -12.46 27.11 -24.43
C ASN A 58 -11.95 28.05 -25.53
N LYS A 59 -11.45 27.52 -26.64
CA LYS A 59 -11.03 28.33 -27.80
C LYS A 59 -12.23 29.04 -28.42
N ALA A 60 -13.36 28.35 -28.58
CA ALA A 60 -14.60 28.95 -29.07
C ALA A 60 -15.10 30.05 -28.13
N ALA A 61 -15.10 29.81 -26.82
CA ALA A 61 -15.49 30.79 -25.81
C ALA A 61 -14.57 32.02 -25.83
N THR A 62 -13.25 31.83 -25.97
CA THR A 62 -12.27 32.92 -26.08
C THR A 62 -12.47 33.73 -27.35
N ALA A 63 -12.70 33.07 -28.50
CA ALA A 63 -12.98 33.74 -29.77
C ALA A 63 -14.29 34.55 -29.71
N TYR A 64 -15.33 33.98 -29.09
CA TYR A 64 -16.59 34.70 -28.85
C TYR A 64 -16.38 35.92 -27.97
N ALA A 65 -15.64 35.82 -26.86
CA ALA A 65 -15.35 36.95 -25.99
C ALA A 65 -14.57 38.07 -26.70
N ALA A 66 -13.59 37.70 -27.54
CA ALA A 66 -12.83 38.64 -28.36
C ALA A 66 -13.73 39.33 -29.40
N GLU A 67 -14.62 38.60 -30.05
CA GLU A 67 -15.57 39.15 -31.01
C GLU A 67 -16.57 40.09 -30.32
N VAL A 68 -17.12 39.72 -29.16
CA VAL A 68 -17.99 40.61 -28.36
C VAL A 68 -17.28 41.93 -28.04
N GLU A 69 -16.02 41.88 -27.64
CA GLU A 69 -15.24 43.08 -27.34
C GLU A 69 -14.93 43.91 -28.59
N ASN A 70 -14.65 43.26 -29.73
CA ASN A 70 -14.49 43.93 -31.01
C ASN A 70 -15.78 44.65 -31.44
N ARG A 71 -16.94 43.97 -31.33
CA ARG A 71 -18.25 44.56 -31.60
C ARG A 71 -18.53 45.79 -30.74
N LYS A 72 -18.17 45.76 -29.45
CA LYS A 72 -18.31 46.92 -28.55
C LYS A 72 -17.47 48.11 -28.99
N LYS A 73 -16.21 47.88 -29.38
CA LYS A 73 -15.31 48.93 -29.88
C LYS A 73 -15.81 49.53 -31.19
N GLN A 74 -16.16 48.68 -32.16
CA GLN A 74 -16.71 49.11 -33.45
C GLN A 74 -18.04 49.86 -33.27
N GLN A 75 -18.89 49.43 -32.32
CA GLN A 75 -20.11 50.16 -31.97
C GLN A 75 -19.82 51.56 -31.38
N ALA A 76 -18.81 51.70 -30.53
CA ALA A 76 -18.42 53.00 -29.98
C ALA A 76 -17.90 53.94 -31.08
N GLU A 77 -17.10 53.42 -32.01
CA GLU A 77 -16.55 54.17 -33.15
C GLU A 77 -17.65 54.63 -34.12
N CYS A 78 -18.52 53.72 -34.57
CA CYS A 78 -19.62 54.05 -35.48
C CYS A 78 -20.71 54.94 -34.85
N LYS A 79 -20.81 55.00 -33.51
CA LYS A 79 -21.63 56.00 -32.82
C LYS A 79 -21.02 57.40 -32.87
N SER A 80 -19.70 57.51 -32.96
CA SER A 80 -18.98 58.80 -32.99
C SER A 80 -18.89 59.41 -34.39
N ASP A 81 -18.72 58.58 -35.43
CA ASP A 81 -18.76 58.99 -36.84
C ASP A 81 -19.52 57.96 -37.69
N PRO A 82 -20.81 58.20 -37.96
CA PRO A 82 -21.66 57.26 -38.70
C PRO A 82 -21.32 57.12 -40.19
N PHE A 83 -20.55 58.05 -40.76
CA PHE A 83 -20.30 58.10 -42.21
C PHE A 83 -19.00 57.42 -42.64
N LEU A 84 -18.27 56.84 -41.69
CA LEU A 84 -17.09 56.04 -41.99
C LEU A 84 -17.46 54.87 -42.93
N PRO A 85 -16.68 54.59 -43.99
CA PRO A 85 -16.94 53.48 -44.90
C PRO A 85 -17.11 52.13 -44.21
N ALA A 86 -16.38 51.91 -43.10
CA ALA A 86 -16.47 50.70 -42.28
C ALA A 86 -17.80 50.56 -41.52
N CYS A 87 -18.52 51.67 -41.28
CA CYS A 87 -19.76 51.71 -40.52
C CYS A 87 -21.02 51.50 -41.38
N VAL A 88 -20.94 51.79 -42.69
CA VAL A 88 -22.05 51.65 -43.64
C VAL A 88 -22.50 50.19 -43.76
N HIS A 89 -21.57 49.23 -43.87
CA HIS A 89 -21.89 47.80 -43.93
C HIS A 89 -22.04 47.17 -42.54
N TRP A 90 -21.41 47.76 -41.52
CA TRP A 90 -21.53 47.27 -40.15
C TRP A 90 -22.96 47.32 -39.62
N GLN A 91 -23.69 48.41 -39.90
CA GLN A 91 -25.09 48.57 -39.51
C GLN A 91 -25.99 47.42 -40.01
N GLU A 92 -25.73 46.87 -41.20
CA GLU A 92 -26.48 45.75 -41.76
C GLU A 92 -26.23 44.42 -41.03
N THR A 93 -25.07 44.28 -40.40
CA THR A 93 -24.68 43.08 -39.64
C THR A 93 -24.90 43.20 -38.13
N TRP A 94 -25.11 44.43 -37.64
CA TRP A 94 -25.28 44.75 -36.22
C TRP A 94 -26.55 44.12 -35.63
N ASP A 95 -27.65 44.10 -36.39
CA ASP A 95 -28.93 43.54 -35.95
C ASP A 95 -28.90 42.01 -35.77
N LYS A 96 -27.81 41.33 -36.19
CA LYS A 96 -27.63 39.89 -35.97
C LYS A 96 -26.99 39.64 -34.60
N PRO A 97 -27.73 39.05 -33.63
CA PRO A 97 -27.18 38.74 -32.32
C PRO A 97 -26.04 37.74 -32.43
N LEU A 98 -24.94 37.99 -31.70
CA LEU A 98 -23.86 37.02 -31.58
C LEU A 98 -24.31 35.94 -30.58
N ALA A 99 -24.45 34.71 -31.05
CA ALA A 99 -24.82 33.59 -30.18
C ALA A 99 -23.59 33.07 -29.42
N PRO A 100 -23.65 32.88 -28.08
CA PRO A 100 -22.57 32.27 -27.34
C PRO A 100 -22.35 30.82 -27.82
N PRO A 101 -21.10 30.35 -27.90
CA PRO A 101 -20.82 28.97 -28.25
C PRO A 101 -21.38 28.06 -27.16
N VAL A 102 -22.11 27.02 -27.56
CA VAL A 102 -22.60 25.97 -26.66
C VAL A 102 -21.47 24.95 -26.49
N PRO A 103 -21.01 24.67 -25.25
CA PRO A 103 -20.00 23.65 -25.02
C PRO A 103 -20.46 22.28 -25.53
N SER A 104 -19.55 21.55 -26.16
CA SER A 104 -19.81 20.21 -26.65
C SER A 104 -20.10 19.27 -25.46
N PRO A 105 -21.08 18.35 -25.54
CA PRO A 105 -21.37 17.46 -24.42
C PRO A 105 -20.17 16.52 -24.13
N PRO A 106 -19.90 16.19 -22.86
CA PRO A 106 -18.82 15.27 -22.51
C PRO A 106 -19.08 13.85 -23.02
N SER A 107 -18.01 13.15 -23.40
CA SER A 107 -18.06 11.74 -23.75
C SER A 107 -18.20 10.86 -22.50
N ALA A 108 -18.93 9.75 -22.62
CA ALA A 108 -19.14 8.84 -21.51
C ALA A 108 -17.81 8.22 -21.05
N PRO A 109 -17.47 8.29 -19.75
CA PRO A 109 -16.23 7.72 -19.24
C PRO A 109 -16.25 6.18 -19.25
N PRO A 110 -15.07 5.53 -19.32
CA PRO A 110 -14.97 4.09 -19.06
C PRO A 110 -15.51 3.73 -17.67
N PRO A 111 -16.07 2.52 -17.49
CA PRO A 111 -16.56 2.09 -16.18
C PRO A 111 -15.42 1.96 -15.18
N ARG A 112 -15.70 2.28 -13.91
CA ARG A 112 -14.74 2.06 -12.82
C ARG A 112 -14.73 0.60 -12.38
N ASP A 113 -13.55 0.14 -11.99
CA ASP A 113 -13.33 -1.21 -11.46
C ASP A 113 -12.29 -1.13 -10.33
N PRO A 114 -12.74 -1.12 -9.06
CA PRO A 114 -11.83 -0.94 -7.92
C PRO A 114 -10.71 -1.98 -7.85
N ALA A 115 -10.96 -3.21 -8.31
CA ALA A 115 -9.94 -4.26 -8.30
C ALA A 115 -8.81 -3.93 -9.28
N LYS A 116 -9.14 -3.50 -10.50
CA LYS A 116 -8.15 -3.10 -11.50
C LYS A 116 -7.48 -1.78 -11.13
N GLU A 117 -8.23 -0.81 -10.60
CA GLU A 117 -7.67 0.45 -10.10
C GLU A 117 -6.64 0.24 -8.98
N THR A 118 -6.85 -0.77 -8.13
CA THR A 118 -5.86 -1.19 -7.13
C THR A 118 -4.59 -1.74 -7.78
N LEU A 119 -4.70 -2.55 -8.83
CA LEU A 119 -3.54 -3.04 -9.57
C LEU A 119 -2.80 -1.93 -10.32
N ILE A 120 -3.52 -0.96 -10.88
CA ILE A 120 -2.93 0.28 -11.44
C ILE A 120 -2.17 1.04 -10.34
N GLY A 121 -2.75 1.16 -9.14
CA GLY A 121 -2.07 1.74 -7.98
C GLY A 121 -0.77 1.02 -7.61
N ALA A 122 -0.74 -0.32 -7.71
CA ALA A 122 0.46 -1.11 -7.49
C ALA A 122 1.53 -0.86 -8.58
N MET A 123 1.15 -0.81 -9.86
CA MET A 123 2.08 -0.48 -10.97
C MET A 123 2.65 0.94 -10.82
N HIS A 124 1.87 1.87 -10.30
CA HIS A 124 2.32 3.24 -10.04
C HIS A 124 3.08 3.43 -8.72
N GLY A 125 3.37 2.35 -7.98
CA GLY A 125 4.07 2.43 -6.69
C GLY A 125 3.27 3.14 -5.59
N LYS A 126 1.97 3.37 -5.78
CA LYS A 126 1.08 3.97 -4.77
C LYS A 126 0.68 2.96 -3.69
N ILE A 127 0.82 1.67 -4.00
CA ILE A 127 0.51 0.57 -3.09
C ILE A 127 1.76 -0.29 -2.94
N MET A 128 2.21 -0.49 -1.71
CA MET A 128 3.27 -1.43 -1.39
C MET A 128 2.75 -2.86 -1.52
N VAL A 129 3.38 -3.64 -2.40
CA VAL A 129 2.90 -4.98 -2.73
C VAL A 129 3.51 -6.01 -1.79
N HIS A 130 2.66 -6.69 -1.04
CA HIS A 130 3.03 -7.85 -0.23
C HIS A 130 2.45 -9.13 -0.84
N ILE A 131 3.26 -10.19 -0.88
CA ILE A 131 2.91 -11.45 -1.54
C ILE A 131 3.08 -12.63 -0.61
N HIS A 132 1.99 -13.37 -0.39
CA HIS A 132 2.00 -14.67 0.28
C HIS A 132 2.69 -15.71 -0.61
N CYS A 133 3.82 -16.24 -0.19
CA CYS A 133 4.59 -17.20 -0.99
C CYS A 133 5.51 -18.05 -0.10
N TYR A 134 5.64 -19.35 -0.35
CA TYR A 134 6.51 -20.20 0.46
C TYR A 134 7.82 -20.53 -0.25
N ARG A 135 7.73 -20.99 -1.50
CA ARG A 135 8.86 -21.57 -2.23
C ARG A 135 9.64 -20.57 -3.05
N ALA A 136 10.91 -20.88 -3.29
CA ALA A 136 11.84 -20.03 -4.02
C ALA A 136 11.46 -19.88 -5.50
N ASP A 137 10.99 -20.95 -6.14
CA ASP A 137 10.54 -20.93 -7.54
C ASP A 137 9.29 -20.06 -7.73
N ASP A 138 8.34 -20.14 -6.81
CA ASP A 138 7.16 -19.27 -6.82
C ASP A 138 7.55 -17.79 -6.64
N MET A 139 8.51 -17.48 -5.74
CA MET A 139 9.02 -16.11 -5.56
C MET A 139 9.72 -15.59 -6.82
N LEU A 140 10.58 -16.40 -7.45
CA LEU A 140 11.26 -16.03 -8.71
C LEU A 140 10.27 -15.79 -9.85
N ALA A 141 9.22 -16.60 -9.94
CA ALA A 141 8.16 -16.41 -10.93
C ALA A 141 7.40 -15.09 -10.69
N MET A 142 7.13 -14.74 -9.44
CA MET A 142 6.52 -13.46 -9.09
C MET A 142 7.42 -12.26 -9.39
N LEU A 143 8.72 -12.39 -9.16
CA LEU A 143 9.69 -11.37 -9.53
C LEU A 143 9.69 -11.15 -11.05
N SER A 144 9.64 -12.25 -11.82
CA SER A 144 9.58 -12.18 -13.28
C SER A 144 8.29 -11.52 -13.77
N LEU A 145 7.16 -11.81 -13.13
CA LEU A 145 5.90 -11.13 -13.43
C LEU A 145 5.95 -9.63 -13.06
N ALA A 146 6.50 -9.30 -11.90
CA ALA A 146 6.65 -7.92 -11.44
C ALA A 146 7.49 -7.09 -12.44
N ASP A 147 8.59 -7.67 -12.94
CA ASP A 147 9.44 -7.07 -13.97
C ASP A 147 8.70 -6.91 -15.31
N GLU A 148 7.86 -7.88 -15.69
CA GLU A 148 7.07 -7.86 -16.94
C GLU A 148 6.01 -6.75 -16.95
N VAL A 149 5.25 -6.60 -15.87
CA VAL A 149 4.12 -5.64 -15.83
C VAL A 149 4.48 -4.29 -15.20
N GLY A 150 5.65 -4.20 -14.56
CA GLY A 150 6.18 -2.94 -14.03
C GLY A 150 5.66 -2.56 -12.64
N PHE A 151 5.58 -3.50 -11.70
CA PHE A 151 5.39 -3.18 -10.27
C PHE A 151 6.56 -3.69 -9.42
N THR A 152 6.70 -3.15 -8.21
CA THR A 152 7.74 -3.58 -7.26
C THR A 152 7.14 -4.36 -6.11
N ILE A 153 7.79 -5.45 -5.71
CA ILE A 153 7.40 -6.23 -4.53
C ILE A 153 8.10 -5.66 -3.30
N ARG A 154 7.35 -5.37 -2.23
CA ARG A 154 7.88 -4.87 -0.97
C ARG A 154 8.31 -6.00 -0.05
N SER A 155 7.45 -7.01 0.12
CA SER A 155 7.73 -8.17 0.98
C SER A 155 7.12 -9.46 0.44
N PHE A 156 7.86 -10.56 0.60
CA PHE A 156 7.27 -11.90 0.57
C PHE A 156 6.92 -12.36 1.99
N HIS A 157 5.73 -12.92 2.16
CA HIS A 157 5.21 -13.45 3.42
C HIS A 157 5.28 -14.96 3.45
N HIS A 158 5.56 -15.50 4.64
CA HIS A 158 5.94 -16.88 4.92
C HIS A 158 7.34 -17.22 4.42
N ALA A 159 7.54 -17.15 3.11
CA ALA A 159 8.83 -17.14 2.42
C ALA A 159 9.84 -18.17 2.97
N LEU A 160 9.36 -19.39 3.24
CA LEU A 160 10.11 -20.44 3.94
C LEU A 160 11.38 -20.87 3.20
N GLU A 161 11.40 -20.77 1.87
CA GLU A 161 12.58 -21.06 1.06
C GLU A 161 13.37 -19.81 0.63
N ALA A 162 13.13 -18.65 1.23
CA ALA A 162 13.81 -17.41 0.85
C ALA A 162 15.33 -17.49 0.99
N TYR A 163 15.83 -18.26 1.96
CA TYR A 163 17.25 -18.53 2.14
C TYR A 163 17.95 -19.04 0.85
N LYS A 164 17.22 -19.74 -0.04
CA LYS A 164 17.75 -20.26 -1.30
C LYS A 164 18.00 -19.17 -2.35
N ILE A 165 17.29 -18.05 -2.26
CA ILE A 165 17.36 -16.91 -3.20
C ILE A 165 17.69 -15.60 -2.49
N ARG A 166 18.32 -15.67 -1.33
CA ARG A 166 18.57 -14.54 -0.43
C ARG A 166 19.36 -13.40 -1.08
N ASP A 167 20.32 -13.74 -1.94
CA ASP A 167 21.13 -12.78 -2.67
C ASP A 167 20.29 -11.99 -3.69
N VAL A 168 19.34 -12.65 -4.35
CA VAL A 168 18.39 -12.02 -5.29
C VAL A 168 17.49 -11.04 -4.54
N LEU A 169 16.95 -11.46 -3.38
CA LEU A 169 16.05 -10.64 -2.57
C LEU A 169 16.77 -9.44 -1.96
N ALA A 170 17.99 -9.63 -1.45
CA ALA A 170 18.84 -8.56 -0.93
C ALA A 170 19.18 -7.52 -2.01
N LYS A 171 19.62 -7.96 -3.20
CA LYS A 171 19.92 -7.05 -4.34
C LYS A 171 18.71 -6.21 -4.76
N ARG A 172 17.51 -6.77 -4.67
CA ARG A 172 16.26 -6.09 -5.03
C ARG A 172 15.65 -5.28 -3.87
N ASN A 173 16.27 -5.29 -2.70
CA ASN A 173 15.77 -4.66 -1.48
C ASN A 173 14.32 -5.08 -1.16
N ILE A 174 14.08 -6.39 -1.16
CA ILE A 174 12.78 -7.00 -0.86
C ILE A 174 12.86 -7.66 0.51
N SER A 175 11.90 -7.36 1.39
CA SER A 175 11.88 -8.01 2.70
C SER A 175 11.33 -9.43 2.66
N VAL A 176 11.76 -10.21 3.65
CA VAL A 176 11.32 -11.59 3.88
C VAL A 176 10.62 -11.63 5.21
N SER A 177 9.29 -11.66 5.18
CA SER A 177 8.45 -11.91 6.36
C SER A 177 8.28 -13.41 6.52
N THR A 178 8.91 -14.01 7.53
CA THR A 178 8.89 -15.47 7.79
C THR A 178 8.65 -15.76 9.28
N TRP A 179 8.49 -17.03 9.61
CA TRP A 179 8.43 -17.54 10.97
C TRP A 179 9.80 -17.90 11.52
N ALA A 180 9.89 -18.02 12.85
CA ALA A 180 11.08 -18.52 13.53
C ALA A 180 11.22 -20.03 13.32
N ASP A 181 10.12 -20.76 13.43
CA ASP A 181 10.17 -22.21 13.44
C ASP A 181 8.88 -22.97 13.02
N TRP A 182 8.02 -22.37 12.19
CA TRP A 182 6.81 -23.04 11.71
C TRP A 182 6.90 -23.48 10.25
N TRP A 183 7.04 -24.79 10.02
CA TRP A 183 7.12 -25.40 8.69
C TRP A 183 6.67 -26.88 8.72
N GLY A 184 6.68 -27.58 7.58
CA GLY A 184 6.39 -29.03 7.49
C GLY A 184 4.90 -29.42 7.39
N PHE A 185 3.99 -28.45 7.43
CA PHE A 185 2.54 -28.68 7.43
C PHE A 185 1.90 -28.75 6.02
N LYS A 186 2.67 -28.45 4.97
CA LYS A 186 2.29 -28.56 3.54
C LYS A 186 3.52 -28.94 2.72
N MET A 187 3.31 -29.45 1.51
CA MET A 187 4.42 -29.71 0.57
C MET A 187 5.19 -28.43 0.23
N GLU A 188 4.49 -27.31 0.01
CA GLU A 188 5.14 -26.01 -0.21
C GLU A 188 5.88 -25.45 1.01
N ALA A 189 5.57 -25.94 2.21
CA ALA A 189 6.17 -25.53 3.46
C ALA A 189 7.17 -26.56 4.01
N TYR A 190 7.53 -27.59 3.23
CA TYR A 190 8.27 -28.73 3.76
C TYR A 190 9.75 -28.41 4.01
N ASP A 191 10.38 -27.66 3.12
CA ASP A 191 11.82 -27.38 3.13
C ASP A 191 12.17 -26.07 3.85
N GLY A 192 11.37 -25.71 4.87
CA GLY A 192 11.64 -24.60 5.77
C GLY A 192 12.73 -24.98 6.77
N ILE A 193 13.53 -23.98 7.17
CA ILE A 193 14.61 -24.14 8.15
C ILE A 193 14.58 -23.00 9.18
N PRO A 194 14.94 -23.25 10.45
CA PRO A 194 15.03 -22.20 11.49
C PRO A 194 16.01 -21.07 11.17
N GLU A 195 17.06 -21.36 10.38
CA GLU A 195 18.13 -20.42 10.05
C GLU A 195 17.73 -19.39 8.97
N ASN A 196 16.53 -19.49 8.40
CA ASN A 196 16.10 -18.68 7.25
C ASN A 196 16.32 -17.17 7.50
N LEU A 197 15.80 -16.62 8.62
CA LEU A 197 15.99 -15.20 8.97
C LEU A 197 17.47 -14.80 9.04
N ALA A 198 18.30 -15.62 9.70
CA ALA A 198 19.71 -15.33 9.89
C ALA A 198 20.48 -15.35 8.57
N LEU A 199 20.14 -16.26 7.65
CA LEU A 199 20.72 -16.30 6.32
C LEU A 199 20.33 -15.05 5.50
N ILE A 200 19.07 -14.61 5.60
CA ILE A 200 18.66 -13.34 4.97
C ILE A 200 19.45 -12.16 5.54
N GLN A 201 19.59 -12.07 6.87
CA GLN A 201 20.40 -11.06 7.54
C GLN A 201 21.85 -11.05 7.02
N GLU A 202 22.50 -12.22 6.98
CA GLU A 202 23.89 -12.38 6.53
C GLU A 202 24.09 -11.90 5.09
N SER A 203 23.09 -12.11 4.23
CA SER A 203 23.12 -11.64 2.84
C SER A 203 22.94 -10.12 2.65
N GLY A 204 22.70 -9.38 3.74
CA GLY A 204 22.37 -7.95 3.70
C GLY A 204 20.92 -7.68 3.29
N GLY A 205 20.03 -8.66 3.41
CA GLY A 205 18.61 -8.52 3.14
C GLY A 205 17.83 -7.86 4.29
N VAL A 206 16.50 -7.80 4.15
CA VAL A 206 15.59 -7.24 5.15
C VAL A 206 14.71 -8.34 5.76
N PRO A 207 15.21 -9.10 6.74
CA PRO A 207 14.43 -10.14 7.40
C PRO A 207 13.40 -9.56 8.36
N ILE A 208 12.19 -10.12 8.36
CA ILE A 208 11.09 -9.76 9.24
C ILE A 208 10.55 -11.05 9.84
N LEU A 209 10.31 -11.01 11.14
CA LEU A 209 9.66 -12.09 11.83
C LEU A 209 8.17 -11.75 11.99
N HIS A 210 7.29 -12.71 11.70
CA HIS A 210 5.87 -12.64 12.05
C HIS A 210 5.38 -14.04 12.46
N THR A 211 4.19 -14.11 13.07
CA THR A 211 3.62 -15.38 13.53
C THR A 211 2.46 -15.89 12.69
N ASP A 212 1.77 -15.02 11.95
CA ASP A 212 0.49 -15.36 11.29
C ASP A 212 -0.55 -15.90 12.29
N SER A 213 -0.44 -15.50 13.58
CA SER A 213 -1.33 -15.90 14.67
C SER A 213 -1.59 -14.72 15.61
N PRO A 214 -2.86 -14.44 15.96
CA PRO A 214 -3.21 -13.40 16.92
C PRO A 214 -2.76 -13.71 18.36
N GLU A 215 -2.50 -14.98 18.68
CA GLU A 215 -1.92 -15.40 19.96
C GLU A 215 -0.39 -15.30 19.93
N GLY A 216 0.24 -15.84 18.88
CA GLY A 216 1.69 -15.88 18.75
C GLY A 216 2.32 -14.48 18.68
N ILE A 217 1.64 -13.53 18.03
CA ILE A 217 2.15 -12.16 17.85
C ILE A 217 2.34 -11.43 19.19
N GLN A 218 1.72 -11.91 20.27
CA GLN A 218 1.89 -11.34 21.61
C GLN A 218 3.24 -11.71 22.25
N ARG A 219 4.02 -12.60 21.62
CA ARG A 219 5.29 -13.15 22.13
C ARG A 219 6.43 -13.01 21.13
N MET A 220 6.39 -12.00 20.27
CA MET A 220 7.40 -11.77 19.22
C MET A 220 8.84 -11.71 19.74
N ASN A 221 9.06 -11.25 20.98
CA ASN A 221 10.38 -11.27 21.61
C ASN A 221 10.91 -12.71 21.80
N GLN A 222 10.05 -13.66 22.16
CA GLN A 222 10.43 -15.08 22.29
C GLN A 222 10.66 -15.69 20.91
N GLU A 223 9.82 -15.37 19.93
CA GLU A 223 10.01 -15.79 18.53
C GLU A 223 11.36 -15.30 17.99
N ALA A 224 11.71 -14.03 18.23
CA ALA A 224 12.99 -13.47 17.82
C ALA A 224 14.17 -14.15 18.52
N ALA A 225 14.03 -14.49 19.80
CA ALA A 225 15.04 -15.25 20.54
C ALA A 225 15.29 -16.64 19.95
N LYS A 226 14.25 -17.35 19.51
CA LYS A 226 14.37 -18.67 18.84
C LYS A 226 15.12 -18.56 17.51
N ALA A 227 14.76 -17.57 16.68
CA ALA A 227 15.43 -17.34 15.40
C ALA A 227 16.90 -16.92 15.60
N LEU A 228 17.18 -16.05 16.59
CA LEU A 228 18.53 -15.65 16.97
C LEU A 228 19.38 -16.84 17.41
N ALA A 229 18.83 -17.70 18.26
CA ALA A 229 19.51 -18.90 18.74
C ALA A 229 19.84 -19.86 17.59
N SER A 230 18.90 -20.07 16.66
CA SER A 230 19.09 -20.93 15.49
C SER A 230 20.19 -20.40 14.56
N GLY A 231 20.16 -19.10 14.24
CA GLY A 231 21.21 -18.47 13.44
C GLY A 231 22.60 -18.58 14.07
N ARG A 232 22.71 -18.31 15.38
CA ARG A 232 23.98 -18.45 16.11
C ARG A 232 24.47 -19.91 16.18
N HIS A 233 23.55 -20.86 16.35
CA HIS A 233 23.89 -22.29 16.35
C HIS A 233 24.46 -22.74 15.00
N ALA A 234 23.96 -22.18 13.90
CA ALA A 234 24.48 -22.40 12.56
C ALA A 234 25.79 -21.63 12.25
N GLY A 235 26.35 -20.90 13.23
CA GLY A 235 27.59 -20.15 13.07
C GLY A 235 27.44 -18.78 12.39
N ILE A 236 26.21 -18.31 12.17
CA ILE A 236 25.93 -17.02 11.56
C ILE A 236 26.07 -15.93 12.63
N ALA A 237 26.85 -14.89 12.33
CA ALA A 237 27.08 -13.77 13.23
C ALA A 237 25.84 -12.85 13.27
N VAL A 238 24.89 -13.19 14.15
CA VAL A 238 23.69 -12.38 14.40
C VAL A 238 23.76 -11.74 15.80
N THR A 239 23.60 -10.42 15.84
CA THR A 239 23.58 -9.65 17.09
C THR A 239 22.19 -9.62 17.72
N GLU A 240 22.09 -9.21 18.99
CA GLU A 240 20.79 -9.03 19.64
C GLU A 240 20.03 -7.84 19.03
N GLU A 241 20.77 -6.82 18.59
CA GLU A 241 20.28 -5.66 17.86
C GLU A 241 19.63 -6.06 16.54
N ASP A 242 20.26 -6.96 15.77
CA ASP A 242 19.66 -7.52 14.55
C ASP A 242 18.33 -8.19 14.84
N ALA A 243 18.29 -9.03 15.88
CA ALA A 243 17.08 -9.76 16.26
C ALA A 243 15.94 -8.83 16.73
N ILE A 244 16.24 -7.73 17.42
CA ILE A 244 15.24 -6.71 17.74
C ILE A 244 14.71 -6.05 16.47
N ARG A 245 15.59 -5.71 15.50
CA ARG A 245 15.17 -5.08 14.24
C ARG A 245 14.22 -5.95 13.43
N TRP A 246 14.34 -7.28 13.50
CA TRP A 246 13.43 -8.22 12.82
C TRP A 246 11.96 -8.07 13.25
N ILE A 247 11.72 -7.54 14.46
CA ILE A 247 10.39 -7.36 15.05
C ILE A 247 10.01 -5.89 15.25
N THR A 248 10.88 -4.94 14.89
CA THR A 248 10.63 -3.49 15.04
C THR A 248 10.89 -2.71 13.75
N ALA A 249 12.15 -2.36 13.47
CA ALA A 249 12.52 -1.46 12.38
C ALA A 249 12.20 -2.05 11.00
N ASN A 250 12.45 -3.35 10.79
CA ASN A 250 12.23 -4.01 9.51
C ASN A 250 10.73 -4.12 9.16
N PRO A 251 9.82 -4.54 10.07
CA PRO A 251 8.39 -4.50 9.77
C PRO A 251 7.85 -3.07 9.59
N ALA A 252 8.35 -2.08 10.35
CA ALA A 252 7.95 -0.68 10.15
C ALA A 252 8.32 -0.19 8.74
N TRP A 253 9.53 -0.52 8.27
CA TRP A 253 9.95 -0.25 6.89
C TRP A 253 9.07 -0.99 5.88
N ALA A 254 8.80 -2.28 6.06
CA ALA A 254 7.98 -3.01 5.10
C ALA A 254 6.57 -2.44 4.96
N LEU A 255 6.02 -1.90 6.05
CA LEU A 255 4.72 -1.21 6.08
C LEU A 255 4.76 0.26 5.62
N GLY A 256 5.95 0.82 5.36
CA GLY A 256 6.16 2.22 4.97
C GLY A 256 5.82 3.23 6.06
N ILE A 257 6.00 2.83 7.32
CA ILE A 257 5.77 3.66 8.51
C ILE A 257 7.05 3.79 9.35
N GLU A 258 8.23 3.58 8.76
CA GLU A 258 9.51 3.68 9.46
C GLU A 258 9.82 5.09 9.95
N GLN A 259 9.19 6.12 9.37
CA GLN A 259 9.28 7.50 9.87
C GLN A 259 8.44 7.73 11.14
N ARG A 260 7.54 6.79 11.47
CA ARG A 260 6.64 6.87 12.61
C ARG A 260 7.07 5.95 13.75
N THR A 261 7.50 4.72 13.48
CA THR A 261 7.77 3.73 14.55
C THR A 261 8.91 2.78 14.19
N GLY A 262 9.23 1.86 15.09
CA GLY A 262 10.20 0.78 14.90
C GLY A 262 11.63 1.08 15.39
N THR A 263 11.94 2.31 15.78
CA THR A 263 13.21 2.70 16.43
C THR A 263 12.97 3.77 17.48
N LEU A 264 13.88 3.87 18.45
CA LEU A 264 13.86 4.93 19.46
C LEU A 264 14.65 6.15 18.95
N GLU A 265 13.98 7.02 18.20
CA GLU A 265 14.56 8.23 17.60
C GLU A 265 13.65 9.43 17.84
N VAL A 266 14.24 10.62 17.96
CA VAL A 266 13.47 11.86 18.14
C VAL A 266 12.55 12.09 16.94
N GLY A 267 11.27 12.38 17.21
CA GLY A 267 10.26 12.66 16.18
C GLY A 267 9.39 11.46 15.79
N LYS A 268 9.68 10.25 16.33
CA LYS A 268 8.85 9.06 16.15
C LYS A 268 7.81 8.90 17.26
N ASP A 269 6.77 8.12 16.96
CA ASP A 269 5.71 7.72 17.88
C ASP A 269 6.34 7.03 19.10
N ALA A 270 5.92 7.44 20.30
CA ALA A 270 6.48 6.96 21.57
C ALA A 270 5.93 5.59 21.97
N ASP A 271 6.09 4.62 21.07
CA ASP A 271 5.73 3.21 21.22
C ASP A 271 6.90 2.46 21.88
N VAL A 272 6.84 2.31 23.21
CA VAL A 272 7.98 1.84 24.00
C VAL A 272 7.55 0.72 24.94
N VAL A 273 8.36 -0.31 25.04
CA VAL A 273 8.21 -1.36 26.07
C VAL A 273 9.42 -1.32 27.00
N LEU A 274 9.17 -1.08 28.28
CA LEU A 274 10.15 -1.29 29.33
C LEU A 274 10.02 -2.73 29.83
N TRP A 275 11.11 -3.48 29.67
CA TRP A 275 11.23 -4.87 30.15
C TRP A 275 12.00 -4.91 31.47
N ASP A 276 11.65 -5.84 32.35
CA ASP A 276 12.34 -6.03 33.64
C ASP A 276 13.73 -6.70 33.52
N ARG A 277 14.06 -7.20 32.32
CA ARG A 277 15.35 -7.80 31.93
C ARG A 277 15.45 -7.82 30.40
N ASN A 278 16.50 -8.48 29.88
CA ASN A 278 16.63 -8.70 28.44
C ASN A 278 15.34 -9.35 27.86
N PRO A 279 14.71 -8.75 26.83
CA PRO A 279 13.45 -9.23 26.27
C PRO A 279 13.53 -10.63 25.65
N PHE A 280 14.72 -11.13 25.31
CA PHE A 280 14.92 -12.49 24.79
C PHE A 280 14.90 -13.57 25.87
N SER A 281 14.84 -13.21 27.16
CA SER A 281 14.64 -14.18 28.23
C SER A 281 13.20 -14.68 28.27
N VAL A 282 13.01 -15.99 28.43
CA VAL A 282 11.68 -16.58 28.72
C VAL A 282 11.06 -16.09 30.03
N TYR A 283 11.87 -15.51 30.93
CA TYR A 283 11.43 -14.91 32.19
C TYR A 283 11.16 -13.41 32.08
N ALA A 284 11.34 -12.81 30.90
CA ALA A 284 11.13 -11.38 30.72
C ALA A 284 9.65 -11.03 30.85
N SER A 285 9.37 -9.94 31.55
CA SER A 285 8.02 -9.41 31.71
C SER A 285 8.02 -7.91 31.40
N ALA A 286 7.05 -7.48 30.60
CA ALA A 286 6.84 -6.06 30.31
C ALA A 286 6.42 -5.34 31.61
N GLU A 287 7.30 -4.48 32.12
CA GLU A 287 7.07 -3.66 33.30
C GLU A 287 6.12 -2.51 32.96
N ARG A 288 6.32 -1.88 31.79
CA ARG A 288 5.47 -0.82 31.28
C ARG A 288 5.44 -0.81 29.76
N VAL A 289 4.29 -0.47 29.19
CA VAL A 289 4.11 -0.27 27.74
C VAL A 289 3.50 1.11 27.53
N TRP A 290 4.09 1.85 26.61
CA TRP A 290 3.55 3.09 26.08
C TRP A 290 3.19 2.90 24.61
N ILE A 291 2.05 3.44 24.18
CA ILE A 291 1.64 3.58 22.79
C ILE A 291 1.29 5.05 22.59
N ASP A 292 1.89 5.70 21.59
CA ASP A 292 1.76 7.15 21.37
C ASP A 292 2.11 7.99 22.63
N GLY A 293 2.99 7.46 23.50
CA GLY A 293 3.37 8.09 24.78
C GLY A 293 2.38 7.87 25.94
N LEU A 294 1.21 7.26 25.68
CA LEU A 294 0.23 6.92 26.71
C LEU A 294 0.55 5.57 27.34
N THR A 295 0.53 5.48 28.67
CA THR A 295 0.75 4.20 29.36
C THR A 295 -0.46 3.29 29.20
N VAL A 296 -0.32 2.20 28.43
CA VAL A 296 -1.40 1.21 28.18
C VAL A 296 -1.29 -0.03 29.05
N HIS A 297 -0.09 -0.31 29.58
CA HIS A 297 0.15 -1.42 30.50
C HIS A 297 1.17 -1.01 31.56
N GLN A 298 0.92 -1.38 32.81
CA GLN A 298 1.88 -1.31 33.90
C GLN A 298 1.72 -2.52 34.82
N LYS A 299 2.82 -3.22 35.07
CA LYS A 299 2.85 -4.40 35.95
C LYS A 299 2.29 -4.07 37.34
N GLY A 300 1.38 -4.91 37.83
CA GLY A 300 0.73 -4.74 39.14
C GLY A 300 -0.38 -3.68 39.20
N LYS A 301 -0.68 -3.00 38.09
CA LYS A 301 -1.83 -2.07 38.00
C LYS A 301 -2.92 -2.63 37.10
N LYS A 302 -4.16 -2.20 37.33
CA LYS A 302 -5.26 -2.45 36.39
C LYS A 302 -4.93 -1.74 35.07
N ARG A 303 -5.29 -2.37 33.94
CA ARG A 303 -5.20 -1.71 32.64
C ARG A 303 -6.02 -0.41 32.67
N PRO A 304 -5.54 0.68 32.06
CA PRO A 304 -6.34 1.87 31.89
C PRO A 304 -7.62 1.49 31.12
N PRO A 305 -8.80 2.03 31.49
CA PRO A 305 -9.99 1.85 30.69
C PRO A 305 -9.76 2.43 29.29
N TRP A 306 -10.19 1.70 28.25
CA TRP A 306 -10.18 2.21 26.90
C TRP A 306 -11.26 3.29 26.78
N SER A 307 -10.89 4.49 26.33
CA SER A 307 -11.83 5.56 26.01
C SER A 307 -11.76 5.84 24.51
N ASP A 308 -12.91 5.92 23.87
CA ASP A 308 -13.08 6.31 22.47
C ASP A 308 -12.99 7.83 22.27
N PHE A 309 -12.84 8.60 23.36
CA PHE A 309 -12.57 10.02 23.33
C PHE A 309 -11.08 10.28 23.63
N GLU A 310 -10.44 11.10 22.80
CA GLU A 310 -9.15 11.74 23.10
C GLU A 310 -9.31 12.76 24.26
N LEU A 311 -9.73 12.29 25.43
CA LEU A 311 -9.75 13.07 26.64
C LEU A 311 -9.12 12.20 27.71
N GLY A 312 -7.79 12.28 27.76
CA GLY A 312 -6.97 11.87 28.91
C GLY A 312 -7.26 12.73 30.14
N GLN A 313 -8.52 12.73 30.58
CA GLN A 313 -8.92 13.21 31.88
C GLN A 313 -9.53 12.04 32.63
N ASP A 314 -8.81 11.57 33.64
CA ASP A 314 -9.36 10.74 34.70
C ASP A 314 -10.56 11.48 35.32
N ALA A 315 -11.76 11.23 34.80
CA ALA A 315 -12.99 11.61 35.47
C ALA A 315 -13.17 10.67 36.66
N GLY A 316 -12.48 10.99 37.75
CA GLY A 316 -12.80 10.48 39.06
C GLY A 316 -14.18 10.98 39.46
N ARG A 317 -15.24 10.30 39.02
CA ARG A 317 -16.57 10.21 39.65
C ARG A 317 -17.50 9.38 38.78
N GLU A 318 -18.28 8.55 39.47
CA GLU A 318 -19.38 7.73 38.95
C GLU A 318 -20.12 8.40 37.78
N THR A 319 -19.87 7.92 36.56
CA THR A 319 -20.75 8.16 35.43
C THR A 319 -21.27 6.83 34.92
N THR A 320 -22.56 6.60 35.18
CA THR A 320 -23.36 5.51 34.66
C THR A 320 -23.30 5.52 33.13
N LEU A 321 -22.81 4.44 32.53
CA LEU A 321 -22.82 4.26 31.08
C LEU A 321 -24.25 4.14 30.56
N LEU A 322 -24.52 4.72 29.38
CA LEU A 322 -25.74 4.47 28.62
C LEU A 322 -25.81 2.98 28.18
N PRO A 323 -27.01 2.40 28.09
CA PRO A 323 -27.19 0.98 27.84
C PRO A 323 -26.90 0.63 26.37
N GLY A 324 -26.04 -0.36 26.11
CA GLY A 324 -25.94 -0.94 24.76
C GLY A 324 -24.65 -1.67 24.35
N GLY A 325 -23.58 -1.67 25.13
CA GLY A 325 -22.36 -2.40 24.79
C GLY A 325 -22.20 -3.69 25.58
N THR A 326 -22.46 -4.85 24.97
CA THR A 326 -22.12 -6.17 25.52
C THR A 326 -20.65 -6.55 25.22
N PRO A 327 -20.03 -7.38 26.07
CA PRO A 327 -18.58 -7.45 26.33
C PRO A 327 -17.71 -8.02 25.22
#